data_AF-A0AAV0I824-F1
#
_entry.id   AF-A0AAV0I824-F1
#
_cell.length_a   1.000
_cell.length_b   1.000
_cell.length_c   1.000
_cell.angle_alpha   90.00
_cell.angle_beta   90.00
_cell.angle_gamma   90.00
#
_symmetry.space_group_name_H-M   'P 1'
#
loop_
_entity.id
_entity.type
_entity.pdbx_description
1 polymer ?
#
loop_
_entity_poly.entity_id
_entity_poly.type
_entity_poly.pdbx_seq_one_letter_code
_entity_poly.pdbx_strand_id
1 'polypeptide(L)'
;AQSDKREKAVLPCNLETLHTQQSQPSTELGSERSEEKTMAPVLQSSQPWVEKYRPKQVKDVAHQDEVVRVLTNTLETSSCPHMLFYGPPGTGKTTTALAIAHQLFGPEHYKSRVLELNASDDRGINVVRTKIKDFAAVAVDTRPHHGNYPCPPFKIIILDEADSMTEDAQASSLLQNALRRTMETYSKVTRFFFICNYISRIIEPLASRCAKFRFKPLSEEIMSSRILHICKEEGIYLDDEAVSTLGTISQGDLRRAITYLQGAARLYGSSISSNDLINVSGVVPQSVVESFFAACKSGNFDKANKEVNNVISDGYPVSQMVSQLFDVVVEADDISDEQKARICKNMGSVDKCLVDGADEYLQLLDIASNIIKALHNMPEEFTYEC
;
A
#
# COMPACT_ATOMS: atom_id res chain seq x y z
N ALA A 1 80.10 -33.23 22.62
CA ALA A 1 81.04 -34.35 22.63
C ALA A 1 80.30 -35.60 22.20
N GLN A 2 80.91 -36.35 21.26
CA GLN A 2 80.53 -37.68 20.72
C GLN A 2 79.25 -37.74 19.87
N SER A 3 79.32 -37.79 18.52
CA SER A 3 79.79 -38.86 17.59
C SER A 3 78.70 -39.92 17.33
N ASP A 4 78.41 -40.47 16.14
CA ASP A 4 78.85 -40.34 14.74
C ASP A 4 78.11 -41.46 13.91
N LYS A 5 78.18 -41.40 12.57
CA LYS A 5 77.92 -42.45 11.52
C LYS A 5 76.48 -42.61 10.94
N ARG A 6 76.20 -42.27 9.65
CA ARG A 6 76.55 -42.86 8.32
C ARG A 6 75.72 -44.13 8.00
N GLU A 7 75.09 -44.39 6.84
CA GLU A 7 75.39 -44.19 5.39
C GLU A 7 74.10 -44.45 4.53
N LYS A 8 73.74 -43.64 3.50
CA LYS A 8 73.86 -43.83 2.00
C LYS A 8 73.08 -45.03 1.40
N ALA A 9 72.49 -45.05 0.20
CA ALA A 9 72.20 -44.17 -0.96
C ALA A 9 71.25 -44.99 -1.91
N VAL A 10 70.57 -44.53 -2.98
CA VAL A 10 71.06 -44.20 -4.34
C VAL A 10 69.83 -43.88 -5.26
N LEU A 11 70.01 -42.88 -6.15
CA LEU A 11 69.21 -42.34 -7.29
C LEU A 11 69.17 -43.31 -8.52
N PRO A 12 68.49 -43.10 -9.69
CA PRO A 12 68.59 -41.87 -10.50
C PRO A 12 67.46 -41.46 -11.50
N CYS A 13 67.73 -40.28 -12.08
CA CYS A 13 67.12 -39.51 -13.17
C CYS A 13 66.95 -40.21 -14.53
N ASN A 14 66.11 -39.58 -15.38
CA ASN A 14 66.26 -39.26 -16.84
C ASN A 14 64.87 -39.26 -17.51
N LEU A 15 64.49 -38.46 -18.52
CA LEU A 15 65.07 -37.39 -19.36
C LEU A 15 63.88 -36.83 -20.20
N GLU A 16 63.94 -35.54 -20.62
CA GLU A 16 63.64 -34.96 -21.96
C GLU A 16 62.39 -35.40 -22.79
N THR A 17 61.70 -34.62 -23.62
CA THR A 17 61.70 -33.22 -24.13
C THR A 17 60.49 -33.10 -25.09
N LEU A 18 60.00 -31.89 -25.40
CA LEU A 18 59.98 -31.31 -26.77
C LEU A 18 59.27 -29.94 -26.83
N HIS A 19 59.96 -29.00 -27.50
CA HIS A 19 59.64 -27.62 -27.87
C HIS A 19 58.39 -27.51 -28.80
N THR A 20 57.79 -26.35 -29.13
CA THR A 20 58.40 -25.17 -29.81
C THR A 20 57.37 -24.01 -30.05
N GLN A 21 57.85 -22.74 -29.97
CA GLN A 21 57.51 -21.51 -30.78
C GLN A 21 56.12 -20.83 -30.61
N GLN A 22 55.89 -19.49 -30.72
CA GLN A 22 56.69 -18.28 -31.05
C GLN A 22 55.89 -16.98 -30.71
N SER A 23 56.61 -15.93 -30.23
CA SER A 23 56.51 -14.44 -30.34
C SER A 23 55.25 -13.62 -30.75
N GLN A 24 55.16 -12.41 -30.13
CA GLN A 24 54.16 -11.30 -30.16
C GLN A 24 54.03 -10.48 -31.49
N PRO A 25 53.08 -9.51 -31.61
CA PRO A 25 53.35 -8.11 -31.23
C PRO A 25 52.18 -7.30 -30.60
N SER A 26 52.54 -6.13 -30.07
CA SER A 26 51.79 -5.07 -29.38
C SER A 26 50.73 -4.29 -30.18
N THR A 27 49.60 -3.91 -29.54
CA THR A 27 48.83 -2.69 -29.86
C THR A 27 48.05 -2.19 -28.63
N GLU A 28 48.24 -0.93 -28.26
CA GLU A 28 47.40 -0.16 -27.34
C GLU A 28 46.02 0.11 -27.97
N LEU A 29 44.95 -0.08 -27.22
CA LEU A 29 43.64 0.55 -27.46
C LEU A 29 42.90 0.66 -26.12
N GLY A 30 42.61 1.90 -25.73
CA GLY A 30 41.77 2.21 -24.57
C GLY A 30 40.35 1.70 -24.79
N SER A 31 39.79 1.10 -23.74
CA SER A 31 38.35 0.94 -23.60
C SER A 31 37.99 1.30 -22.16
N GLU A 32 37.19 2.35 -22.04
CA GLU A 32 36.57 2.82 -20.82
C GLU A 32 36.00 1.64 -20.01
N ARG A 33 36.53 1.43 -18.79
CA ARG A 33 35.89 0.54 -17.83
C ARG A 33 34.62 1.24 -17.35
N SER A 34 33.49 0.85 -17.93
CA SER A 34 32.20 0.96 -17.27
C SER A 34 32.34 0.36 -15.88
N GLU A 35 32.21 1.19 -14.84
CA GLU A 35 32.14 0.75 -13.46
C GLU A 35 30.94 -0.20 -13.31
N GLU A 36 31.21 -1.50 -13.29
CA GLU A 36 30.26 -2.49 -12.79
C GLU A 36 29.97 -2.14 -11.33
N LYS A 37 28.85 -1.46 -11.08
CA LYS A 37 28.25 -1.30 -9.76
C LYS A 37 28.15 -2.68 -9.13
N THR A 38 29.06 -2.97 -8.21
CA THR A 38 29.10 -4.21 -7.45
C THR A 38 27.86 -4.21 -6.55
N MET A 39 26.82 -4.93 -6.97
CA MET A 39 25.56 -5.02 -6.24
C MET A 39 25.82 -5.67 -4.87
N ALA A 40 25.61 -4.90 -3.80
CA ALA A 40 25.55 -5.45 -2.46
C ALA A 40 24.36 -6.42 -2.38
N PRO A 41 24.50 -7.60 -1.74
CA PRO A 41 23.38 -8.50 -1.57
C PRO A 41 22.40 -7.87 -0.59
N VAL A 42 21.28 -7.37 -1.10
CA VAL A 42 20.15 -6.91 -0.27
C VAL A 42 19.74 -8.09 0.62
N LEU A 43 19.91 -7.94 1.93
CA LEU A 43 19.61 -8.96 2.94
C LEU A 43 18.19 -9.48 2.73
N GLN A 44 18.07 -10.74 2.30
CA GLN A 44 16.80 -11.43 2.11
C GLN A 44 16.12 -11.72 3.45
N SER A 45 15.44 -10.72 4.02
CA SER A 45 14.35 -11.01 4.95
C SER A 45 13.12 -11.39 4.11
N SER A 46 12.59 -12.60 4.30
CA SER A 46 11.38 -13.06 3.60
C SER A 46 10.11 -12.27 3.97
N GLN A 47 10.17 -11.47 5.04
CA GLN A 47 9.05 -10.67 5.51
C GLN A 47 8.90 -9.37 4.68
N PRO A 48 7.67 -9.05 4.19
CA PRO A 48 7.38 -7.77 3.57
C PRO A 48 7.69 -6.60 4.50
N TRP A 49 8.20 -5.48 3.96
CA TRP A 49 8.57 -4.31 4.77
C TRP A 49 7.37 -3.67 5.47
N VAL A 50 6.20 -3.76 4.85
CA VAL A 50 4.93 -3.33 5.45
C VAL A 50 4.71 -3.97 6.82
N GLU A 51 5.03 -5.26 6.98
CA GLU A 51 4.90 -5.96 8.26
C GLU A 51 6.12 -5.78 9.16
N LYS A 52 7.33 -5.78 8.59
CA LYS A 52 8.59 -5.59 9.33
C LYS A 52 8.60 -4.25 10.08
N TYR A 53 8.13 -3.18 9.43
CA TYR A 53 8.10 -1.81 9.97
C TYR A 53 6.73 -1.41 10.54
N ARG A 54 5.81 -2.37 10.70
CA ARG A 54 4.50 -2.13 11.34
C ARG A 54 4.72 -1.62 12.78
N PRO A 55 4.22 -0.42 13.13
CA PRO A 55 4.32 0.11 14.49
C PRO A 55 3.80 -0.87 15.55
N LYS A 56 4.58 -1.09 16.62
CA LYS A 56 4.22 -1.97 17.74
C LYS A 56 3.61 -1.22 18.92
N GLN A 57 3.79 0.10 18.96
CA GLN A 57 3.31 0.96 20.03
C GLN A 57 2.43 2.06 19.45
N VAL A 58 1.43 2.49 20.21
CA VAL A 58 0.49 3.53 19.77
C VAL A 58 1.21 4.86 19.48
N LYS A 59 2.27 5.16 20.22
CA LYS A 59 3.13 6.34 19.98
C LYS A 59 3.97 6.28 18.69
N ASP A 60 4.18 5.08 18.14
CA ASP A 60 4.98 4.89 16.92
C ASP A 60 4.10 4.98 15.66
N VAL A 61 2.78 5.16 15.82
CA VAL A 61 1.85 5.38 14.71
C VAL A 61 2.01 6.81 14.22
N ALA A 62 2.41 6.94 12.96
CA ALA A 62 2.68 8.24 12.34
C ALA A 62 1.42 9.13 12.32
N HIS A 63 1.52 10.28 13.00
CA HIS A 63 0.69 11.47 12.89
C HIS A 63 -0.83 11.30 12.94
N GLN A 64 -1.27 10.81 14.10
CA GLN A 64 -2.64 11.00 14.54
C GLN A 64 -2.64 11.45 15.98
N ASP A 65 -1.97 12.57 16.26
CA ASP A 65 -1.66 13.00 17.64
C ASP A 65 -2.92 13.13 18.51
N GLU A 66 -4.03 13.61 17.93
CA GLU A 66 -5.33 13.66 18.60
C GLU A 66 -5.83 12.27 18.99
N VAL A 67 -5.78 11.31 18.04
CA VAL A 67 -6.21 9.92 18.26
C VAL A 67 -5.26 9.27 19.26
N VAL A 68 -3.96 9.28 19.03
CA VAL A 68 -2.91 8.73 19.89
C VAL A 68 -3.02 9.27 21.31
N ARG A 69 -3.26 10.57 21.50
CA ARG A 69 -3.41 11.17 22.84
C ARG A 69 -4.66 10.66 23.55
N VAL A 70 -5.81 10.62 22.87
CA VAL A 70 -7.06 10.08 23.45
C VAL A 70 -6.91 8.60 23.78
N LEU A 71 -6.25 7.83 22.91
CA LEU A 71 -5.97 6.41 23.12
C LEU A 71 -5.04 6.18 24.30
N THR A 72 -3.97 6.96 24.42
CA THR A 72 -3.01 6.85 25.53
C THR A 72 -3.71 7.11 26.88
N ASN A 73 -4.53 8.15 26.96
CA ASN A 73 -5.34 8.42 28.16
C ASN A 73 -6.34 7.29 28.47
N THR A 74 -6.89 6.66 27.42
CA THR A 74 -7.84 5.54 27.56
C THR A 74 -7.14 4.28 28.08
N LEU A 75 -5.89 4.05 27.67
CA LEU A 75 -5.05 2.95 28.15
C LEU A 75 -4.74 3.12 29.65
N GLU A 76 -4.41 4.33 30.09
CA GLU A 76 -4.10 4.64 31.50
C GLU A 76 -5.30 4.46 32.43
N THR A 77 -6.50 4.82 31.96
CA THR A 77 -7.73 4.79 32.77
C THR A 77 -8.42 3.42 32.82
N SER A 78 -7.88 2.39 32.13
CA SER A 78 -8.44 1.03 32.05
C SER A 78 -9.91 0.93 31.59
N SER A 79 -10.51 2.05 31.14
CA SER A 79 -11.89 2.15 30.69
C SER A 79 -11.91 2.31 29.18
N CYS A 80 -11.76 1.21 28.44
CA CYS A 80 -11.66 1.23 26.98
C CYS A 80 -13.02 1.02 26.30
N PRO A 81 -13.75 2.05 25.82
CA PRO A 81 -15.06 1.87 25.18
C PRO A 81 -15.00 0.96 23.94
N HIS A 82 -16.15 0.64 23.34
CA HIS A 82 -16.15 0.12 21.97
C HIS A 82 -15.61 1.19 21.03
N MET A 83 -14.88 0.80 20.00
CA MET A 83 -14.15 1.74 19.14
C MET A 83 -14.46 1.47 17.69
N LEU A 84 -14.55 2.55 16.91
CA LEU A 84 -14.75 2.52 15.47
C LEU A 84 -13.65 3.36 14.82
N PHE A 85 -12.72 2.68 14.15
CA PHE A 85 -11.64 3.28 13.37
C PHE A 85 -12.07 3.35 11.90
N TYR A 86 -12.11 4.55 11.34
CA TYR A 86 -12.52 4.73 9.95
C TYR A 86 -11.67 5.75 9.20
N GLY A 87 -11.48 5.52 7.90
CA GLY A 87 -10.70 6.41 7.04
C GLY A 87 -10.06 5.68 5.87
N PRO A 88 -9.29 6.37 5.01
CA PRO A 88 -8.65 5.80 3.83
C PRO A 88 -7.71 4.61 4.14
N PRO A 89 -7.42 3.74 3.17
CA PRO A 89 -6.44 2.66 3.32
C PRO A 89 -5.05 3.21 3.66
N GLY A 90 -4.18 2.38 4.23
CA GLY A 90 -2.79 2.77 4.52
C GLY A 90 -2.56 3.77 5.65
N THR A 91 -3.62 4.27 6.29
CA THR A 91 -3.54 5.30 7.35
C THR A 91 -3.22 4.76 8.75
N GLY A 92 -3.01 3.45 8.91
CA GLY A 92 -2.61 2.83 10.18
C GLY A 92 -3.74 2.35 11.10
N LYS A 93 -5.00 2.26 10.63
CA LYS A 93 -6.17 1.80 11.42
C LYS A 93 -5.93 0.47 12.15
N THR A 94 -5.64 -0.58 11.39
CA THR A 94 -5.37 -1.94 11.91
C THR A 94 -4.15 -1.95 12.82
N THR A 95 -3.08 -1.25 12.42
CA THR A 95 -1.87 -1.10 13.24
C THR A 95 -2.18 -0.50 14.60
N THR A 96 -2.96 0.57 14.68
CA THR A 96 -3.33 1.21 15.95
C THR A 96 -4.14 0.27 16.83
N ALA A 97 -5.14 -0.44 16.26
CA ALA A 97 -5.95 -1.39 17.00
C ALA A 97 -5.10 -2.54 17.60
N LEU A 98 -4.18 -3.10 16.83
CA LEU A 98 -3.26 -4.15 17.27
C LEU A 98 -2.26 -3.62 18.30
N ALA A 99 -1.73 -2.41 18.11
CA ALA A 99 -0.80 -1.79 19.05
C ALA A 99 -1.45 -1.55 20.42
N ILE A 100 -2.71 -1.10 20.47
CA ILE A 100 -3.51 -0.99 21.70
C ILE A 100 -3.62 -2.36 22.37
N ALA A 101 -4.01 -3.38 21.61
CA ALA A 101 -4.20 -4.72 22.13
C ALA A 101 -2.90 -5.34 22.68
N HIS A 102 -1.78 -5.11 22.00
CA HIS A 102 -0.44 -5.51 22.48
C HIS A 102 -0.02 -4.75 23.74
N GLN A 103 -0.29 -3.45 23.84
CA GLN A 103 0.05 -2.66 25.02
C GLN A 103 -0.81 -3.00 26.25
N LEU A 104 -2.05 -3.42 26.06
CA LEU A 104 -2.93 -3.85 27.16
C LEU A 104 -2.61 -5.25 27.66
N PHE A 105 -2.45 -6.22 26.75
CA PHE A 105 -2.38 -7.63 27.14
C PHE A 105 -0.97 -8.19 27.18
N GLY A 106 0.01 -7.52 26.55
CA GLY A 106 1.35 -8.05 26.37
C GLY A 106 1.38 -9.33 25.53
N PRO A 107 2.56 -9.92 25.28
CA PRO A 107 2.70 -11.10 24.42
C PRO A 107 2.06 -12.36 25.01
N GLU A 108 1.98 -12.48 26.34
CA GLU A 108 1.47 -13.68 27.02
C GLU A 108 -0.06 -13.81 26.92
N HIS A 109 -0.79 -12.70 27.12
CA HIS A 109 -2.26 -12.73 27.13
C HIS A 109 -2.90 -12.27 25.81
N TYR A 110 -2.10 -11.83 24.83
CA TYR A 110 -2.62 -11.40 23.53
C TYR A 110 -3.50 -12.47 22.88
N LYS A 111 -2.99 -13.71 22.75
CA LYS A 111 -3.71 -14.80 22.07
C LYS A 111 -4.97 -15.27 22.81
N SER A 112 -5.05 -15.05 24.12
CA SER A 112 -6.22 -15.47 24.92
C SER A 112 -7.26 -14.37 25.08
N ARG A 113 -6.86 -13.09 24.99
CA ARG A 113 -7.73 -11.93 25.20
C ARG A 113 -8.06 -11.15 23.94
N VAL A 114 -7.42 -11.43 22.82
CA VAL A 114 -7.66 -10.76 21.53
C VAL A 114 -8.14 -11.78 20.50
N LEU A 115 -9.27 -11.49 19.87
CA LEU A 115 -9.76 -12.19 18.69
C LEU A 115 -9.74 -11.23 17.51
N GLU A 116 -8.89 -11.49 16.54
CA GLU A 116 -8.87 -10.78 15.26
C GLU A 116 -9.64 -11.60 14.22
N LEU A 117 -10.60 -10.96 13.56
CA LEU A 117 -11.32 -11.55 12.42
C LEU A 117 -11.29 -10.54 11.28
N ASN A 118 -10.85 -10.99 10.10
CA ASN A 118 -11.08 -10.25 8.87
C ASN A 118 -12.48 -10.60 8.36
N ALA A 119 -13.35 -9.59 8.27
CA ALA A 119 -14.75 -9.81 7.98
C ALA A 119 -15.04 -10.19 6.51
N SER A 120 -14.10 -9.90 5.59
CA SER A 120 -14.17 -10.25 4.18
C SER A 120 -13.78 -11.71 3.90
N ASP A 121 -12.78 -12.25 4.60
CA ASP A 121 -12.23 -13.59 4.35
C ASP A 121 -13.08 -14.72 4.99
N ASP A 122 -13.60 -14.50 6.20
CA ASP A 122 -14.42 -15.47 6.93
C ASP A 122 -15.89 -15.39 6.45
N ARG A 123 -16.14 -15.74 5.18
CA ARG A 123 -17.39 -15.55 4.40
C ARG A 123 -18.69 -16.16 4.97
N GLY A 124 -18.63 -16.86 6.11
CA GLY A 124 -19.82 -17.38 6.77
C GLY A 124 -20.32 -16.46 7.88
N ILE A 125 -21.38 -15.67 7.64
CA ILE A 125 -22.07 -14.87 8.67
C ILE A 125 -22.32 -15.68 9.95
N ASN A 126 -22.76 -16.93 9.79
CA ASN A 126 -23.03 -17.83 10.91
C ASN A 126 -21.76 -18.30 11.62
N VAL A 127 -20.66 -18.48 10.89
CA VAL A 127 -19.35 -18.88 11.44
C VAL A 127 -18.77 -17.73 12.27
N VAL A 128 -18.75 -16.51 11.71
CA VAL A 128 -18.29 -15.30 12.39
C VAL A 128 -19.12 -15.04 13.64
N ARG A 129 -20.45 -15.10 13.53
CA ARG A 129 -21.35 -14.93 14.68
C ARG A 129 -21.09 -15.94 15.79
N THR A 130 -20.88 -17.20 15.44
CA THR A 130 -20.65 -18.27 16.42
C THR A 130 -19.29 -18.09 17.10
N LYS A 131 -18.21 -17.88 16.32
CA LYS A 131 -16.86 -17.58 16.86
C LYS A 131 -16.88 -16.39 17.82
N ILE A 132 -17.54 -15.30 17.45
CA ILE A 132 -17.64 -14.08 18.28
C ILE A 132 -18.43 -14.37 19.56
N LYS A 133 -19.56 -15.07 19.46
CA LYS A 133 -20.38 -15.42 20.63
C LYS A 133 -19.62 -16.32 21.60
N ASP A 134 -18.95 -17.34 21.09
CA ASP A 134 -18.20 -18.31 21.89
C ASP A 134 -17.03 -17.61 22.59
N PHE A 135 -16.29 -16.76 21.87
CA PHE A 135 -15.18 -16.00 22.46
C PHE A 135 -15.66 -14.97 23.50
N ALA A 136 -16.77 -14.28 23.23
CA ALA A 136 -17.35 -13.30 24.17
C ALA A 136 -17.95 -13.97 25.42
N ALA A 137 -18.43 -15.21 25.31
CA ALA A 137 -19.02 -15.97 26.43
C ALA A 137 -17.97 -16.55 27.38
N VAL A 138 -16.74 -16.81 26.92
CA VAL A 138 -15.67 -17.34 27.78
C VAL A 138 -15.35 -16.34 28.89
N ALA A 139 -15.28 -16.79 30.14
CA ALA A 139 -14.95 -15.93 31.28
C ALA A 139 -13.48 -15.45 31.23
N VAL A 140 -13.22 -14.28 31.80
CA VAL A 140 -11.88 -13.69 31.93
C VAL A 140 -11.43 -13.80 33.38
N ASP A 141 -10.17 -14.18 33.59
CA ASP A 141 -9.57 -14.13 34.93
C ASP A 141 -9.45 -12.67 35.40
N THR A 142 -10.08 -12.37 36.53
CA THR A 142 -10.16 -11.04 37.15
C THR A 142 -9.06 -10.81 38.19
N ARG A 143 -8.16 -11.78 38.40
CA ARG A 143 -7.04 -11.61 39.33
C ARG A 143 -6.11 -10.50 38.82
N PRO A 144 -5.73 -9.53 39.69
CA PRO A 144 -4.76 -8.51 39.32
C PRO A 144 -3.43 -9.19 38.99
N HIS A 145 -3.02 -9.12 37.73
CA HIS A 145 -1.73 -9.63 37.30
C HIS A 145 -0.62 -8.65 37.66
N HIS A 146 0.37 -9.13 38.40
CA HIS A 146 1.63 -8.43 38.64
C HIS A 146 2.59 -8.68 37.47
N GLY A 147 2.33 -8.02 36.33
CA GLY A 147 3.21 -8.05 35.15
C GLY A 147 3.48 -6.63 34.64
N ASN A 148 4.40 -6.51 33.68
CA ASN A 148 4.77 -5.22 33.05
C ASN A 148 3.64 -4.57 32.21
N TYR A 149 2.49 -5.23 32.05
CA TYR A 149 1.38 -4.78 31.20
C TYR A 149 0.09 -4.60 32.00
N PRO A 150 -0.68 -3.52 31.75
CA PRO A 150 -1.96 -3.27 32.41
C PRO A 150 -3.01 -4.24 31.85
N CYS A 151 -3.16 -5.42 32.46
CA CYS A 151 -4.10 -6.45 32.00
C CYS A 151 -5.52 -6.21 32.55
N PRO A 152 -6.42 -5.52 31.83
CA PRO A 152 -7.70 -5.12 32.38
C PRO A 152 -8.68 -6.30 32.31
N PRO A 153 -9.77 -6.32 33.11
CA PRO A 153 -10.70 -7.46 33.18
C PRO A 153 -11.68 -7.51 31.99
N PHE A 154 -11.19 -7.27 30.77
CA PHE A 154 -11.96 -7.41 29.54
C PHE A 154 -11.13 -8.05 28.41
N LYS A 155 -11.82 -8.45 27.34
CA LYS A 155 -11.26 -8.94 26.08
C LYS A 155 -11.50 -7.95 24.95
N ILE A 156 -10.76 -8.09 23.87
CA ILE A 156 -10.93 -7.30 22.66
C ILE A 156 -11.27 -8.22 21.49
N ILE A 157 -12.29 -7.84 20.73
CA ILE A 157 -12.59 -8.43 19.42
C ILE A 157 -12.33 -7.34 18.37
N ILE A 158 -11.40 -7.60 17.46
CA ILE A 158 -11.05 -6.73 16.34
C ILE A 158 -11.72 -7.30 15.09
N LEU A 159 -12.60 -6.50 14.49
CA LEU A 159 -13.25 -6.81 13.22
C LEU A 159 -12.68 -5.88 12.17
N ASP A 160 -11.77 -6.41 11.35
CA ASP A 160 -11.21 -5.66 10.22
C ASP A 160 -12.13 -5.78 8.99
N GLU A 161 -12.10 -4.76 8.15
CA GLU A 161 -12.95 -4.63 6.96
C GLU A 161 -14.45 -4.82 7.25
N ALA A 162 -14.92 -4.24 8.35
CA ALA A 162 -16.32 -4.37 8.78
C ALA A 162 -17.33 -3.77 7.79
N ASP A 163 -16.89 -2.92 6.84
CA ASP A 163 -17.66 -2.41 5.72
C ASP A 163 -17.83 -3.40 4.56
N SER A 164 -16.94 -4.38 4.44
CA SER A 164 -16.98 -5.47 3.45
C SER A 164 -17.82 -6.66 3.92
N MET A 165 -18.51 -6.56 5.06
CA MET A 165 -19.44 -7.57 5.54
C MET A 165 -20.64 -7.69 4.58
N THR A 166 -20.49 -8.51 3.53
CA THR A 166 -21.44 -8.92 2.48
C THR A 166 -22.02 -7.82 1.57
N GLU A 167 -21.99 -8.07 0.26
CA GLU A 167 -22.68 -7.27 -0.78
C GLU A 167 -24.21 -7.31 -0.66
N ASP A 168 -24.73 -8.37 -0.05
CA ASP A 168 -26.14 -8.48 0.31
C ASP A 168 -26.43 -7.62 1.57
N ALA A 169 -27.05 -6.47 1.35
CA ALA A 169 -27.46 -5.54 2.40
C ALA A 169 -28.30 -6.20 3.51
N GLN A 170 -29.07 -7.25 3.19
CA GLN A 170 -29.85 -7.98 4.18
C GLN A 170 -28.97 -8.82 5.10
N ALA A 171 -27.98 -9.49 4.53
CA ALA A 171 -27.04 -10.35 5.23
C ALA A 171 -26.10 -9.53 6.14
N SER A 172 -25.63 -8.38 5.65
CA SER A 172 -24.83 -7.41 6.40
C SER A 172 -25.59 -6.87 7.61
N SER A 173 -26.84 -6.42 7.40
CA SER A 173 -27.70 -5.91 8.47
C SER A 173 -28.03 -6.98 9.51
N LEU A 174 -28.26 -8.23 9.10
CA LEU A 174 -28.51 -9.34 10.02
C LEU A 174 -27.31 -9.66 10.91
N LEU A 175 -26.09 -9.67 10.33
CA LEU A 175 -24.87 -9.87 11.12
C LEU A 175 -24.62 -8.68 12.05
N GLN A 176 -24.70 -7.46 11.55
CA GLN A 176 -24.50 -6.25 12.36
C GLN A 176 -25.52 -6.14 13.50
N ASN A 177 -26.78 -6.56 13.27
CA ASN A 177 -27.80 -6.65 14.34
C ASN A 177 -27.51 -7.78 15.34
N ALA A 178 -26.96 -8.92 14.90
CA ALA A 178 -26.52 -9.99 15.79
C ALA A 178 -25.32 -9.56 16.64
N LEU A 179 -24.38 -8.82 16.06
CA LEU A 179 -23.25 -8.21 16.74
C LEU A 179 -23.72 -7.19 17.76
N ARG A 180 -24.70 -6.35 17.42
CA ARG A 180 -25.31 -5.39 18.36
C ARG A 180 -25.80 -6.07 19.64
N ARG A 181 -26.59 -7.15 19.52
CA ARG A 181 -27.09 -7.90 20.70
C ARG A 181 -25.95 -8.47 21.54
N THR A 182 -24.92 -8.98 20.87
CA THR A 182 -23.73 -9.56 21.51
C THR A 182 -22.93 -8.49 22.25
N MET A 183 -22.73 -7.32 21.63
CA MET A 183 -22.11 -6.15 22.25
C MET A 183 -22.87 -5.70 23.49
N GLU A 184 -24.20 -5.59 23.40
CA GLU A 184 -25.02 -5.18 24.55
C GLU A 184 -24.92 -6.19 25.70
N THR A 185 -25.02 -7.49 25.40
CA THR A 185 -25.00 -8.58 26.39
C THR A 185 -23.64 -8.72 27.08
N TYR A 186 -22.54 -8.62 26.33
CA TYR A 186 -21.18 -8.89 26.84
C TYR A 186 -20.33 -7.62 27.03
N SER A 187 -20.93 -6.42 26.98
CA SER A 187 -20.24 -5.12 27.11
C SER A 187 -19.33 -4.99 28.33
N LYS A 188 -19.64 -5.68 29.43
CA LYS A 188 -18.84 -5.68 30.65
C LYS A 188 -17.50 -6.41 30.50
N VAL A 189 -17.47 -7.47 29.68
CA VAL A 189 -16.34 -8.41 29.58
C VAL A 189 -15.64 -8.32 28.23
N THR A 190 -16.30 -7.81 27.19
CA THR A 190 -15.78 -7.76 25.82
C THR A 190 -15.92 -6.37 25.24
N ARG A 191 -14.84 -5.85 24.64
CA ARG A 191 -14.80 -4.60 23.87
C ARG A 191 -14.61 -4.91 22.40
N PHE A 192 -15.36 -4.23 21.53
CA PHE A 192 -15.31 -4.40 20.09
C PHE A 192 -14.59 -3.23 19.45
N PHE A 193 -13.63 -3.54 18.58
CA PHE A 193 -12.94 -2.60 17.70
C PHE A 193 -13.36 -2.91 16.27
N PHE A 194 -14.05 -1.97 15.65
CA PHE A 194 -14.44 -2.04 14.25
C PHE A 194 -13.47 -1.20 13.43
N ILE A 195 -12.96 -1.78 12.34
CA ILE A 195 -12.14 -1.05 11.37
C ILE A 195 -12.88 -1.08 10.04
N CYS A 196 -13.05 0.08 9.43
CA CYS A 196 -13.67 0.20 8.11
C CYS A 196 -13.04 1.34 7.30
N ASN A 197 -13.26 1.37 6.00
CA ASN A 197 -12.90 2.53 5.19
C ASN A 197 -14.04 3.56 5.19
N TYR A 198 -15.28 3.08 5.07
CA TYR A 198 -16.47 3.93 5.00
C TYR A 198 -17.39 3.77 6.21
N ILE A 199 -17.54 4.84 7.00
CA ILE A 199 -18.48 4.86 8.14
C ILE A 199 -19.94 4.69 7.70
N SER A 200 -20.30 5.13 6.50
CA SER A 200 -21.66 5.02 5.94
C SER A 200 -22.12 3.57 5.71
N ARG A 201 -21.18 2.62 5.65
CA ARG A 201 -21.48 1.18 5.50
C ARG A 201 -21.80 0.50 6.84
N ILE A 202 -21.54 1.16 7.96
CA ILE A 202 -21.84 0.66 9.30
C ILE A 202 -23.22 1.16 9.74
N ILE A 203 -24.04 0.26 10.29
CA ILE A 203 -25.38 0.65 10.77
C ILE A 203 -25.28 1.62 11.96
N GLU A 204 -26.14 2.65 11.97
CA GLU A 204 -26.16 3.66 13.03
C GLU A 204 -26.31 3.07 14.46
N PRO A 205 -27.08 1.99 14.70
CA PRO A 205 -27.13 1.35 16.01
C PRO A 205 -25.78 0.83 16.54
N LEU A 206 -24.86 0.43 15.66
CA LEU A 206 -23.49 0.05 16.06
C LEU A 206 -22.61 1.28 16.23
N ALA A 207 -22.64 2.18 15.25
CA ALA A 207 -21.80 3.38 15.25
C ALA A 207 -22.06 4.29 16.46
N SER A 208 -23.32 4.42 16.89
CA SER A 208 -23.73 5.21 18.07
C SER A 208 -23.19 4.68 19.40
N ARG A 209 -22.80 3.40 19.48
CA ARG A 209 -22.28 2.75 20.70
C ARG A 209 -20.76 2.71 20.74
N CYS A 210 -20.09 3.19 19.70
CA CYS A 210 -18.64 3.18 19.57
C CYS A 210 -18.07 4.59 19.65
N ALA A 211 -16.92 4.75 20.29
CA ALA A 211 -16.09 5.92 20.16
C ALA A 211 -15.52 5.96 18.73
N LYS A 212 -15.82 7.03 17.99
CA LYS A 212 -15.49 7.19 16.58
C LYS A 212 -14.13 7.87 16.45
N PHE A 213 -13.20 7.24 15.74
CA PHE A 213 -11.86 7.76 15.48
C PHE A 213 -11.64 7.85 13.98
N ARG A 214 -11.49 9.09 13.48
CA ARG A 214 -11.26 9.37 12.06
C ARG A 214 -9.76 9.38 11.76
N PHE A 215 -9.35 8.50 10.86
CA PHE A 215 -7.99 8.40 10.35
C PHE A 215 -7.93 9.23 9.06
N LYS A 216 -7.10 10.26 9.06
CA LYS A 216 -6.89 11.12 7.87
C LYS A 216 -5.77 10.54 7.00
N PRO A 217 -5.75 10.79 5.68
CA PRO A 217 -4.57 10.57 4.86
C PRO A 217 -3.33 11.19 5.50
N LEU A 218 -2.19 10.53 5.37
CA LEU A 218 -0.93 11.04 5.90
C LEU A 218 -0.43 12.20 5.05
N SER A 219 0.14 13.22 5.69
CA SER A 219 0.80 14.32 4.97
C SER A 219 2.12 13.83 4.34
N GLU A 220 2.53 14.49 3.27
CA GLU A 220 3.75 14.16 2.53
C GLU A 220 5.00 14.24 3.42
N GLU A 221 5.08 15.23 4.32
CA GLU A 221 6.20 15.41 5.26
C GLU A 221 6.43 14.16 6.13
N ILE A 222 5.34 13.53 6.56
CA ILE A 222 5.36 12.48 7.57
C ILE A 222 5.60 11.14 6.91
N MET A 223 4.97 10.94 5.76
CA MET A 223 5.28 9.85 4.87
C MET A 223 6.76 9.87 4.48
N SER A 224 7.30 11.03 4.10
CA SER A 224 8.72 11.23 3.78
C SER A 224 9.62 10.89 4.97
N SER A 225 9.32 11.39 6.16
CA SER A 225 10.06 11.07 7.38
C SER A 225 10.11 9.56 7.66
N ARG A 226 8.98 8.87 7.50
CA ARG A 226 8.91 7.42 7.72
C ARG A 226 9.63 6.63 6.63
N ILE A 227 9.54 7.05 5.38
CA ILE A 227 10.26 6.46 4.24
C ILE A 227 11.77 6.61 4.44
N LEU A 228 12.24 7.79 4.80
CA LEU A 228 13.66 8.05 5.07
C LEU A 228 14.19 7.20 6.23
N HIS A 229 13.39 6.97 7.27
CA HIS A 229 13.73 6.03 8.34
C HIS A 229 13.93 4.60 7.80
N ILE A 230 13.02 4.11 6.95
CA ILE A 230 13.13 2.77 6.34
C ILE A 230 14.35 2.69 5.42
N CYS A 231 14.61 3.74 4.63
CA CYS A 231 15.77 3.80 3.74
C CYS A 231 17.09 3.70 4.52
N LYS A 232 17.20 4.38 5.68
CA LYS A 232 18.38 4.28 6.55
C LYS A 232 18.60 2.89 7.12
N GLU A 233 17.52 2.22 7.55
CA GLU A 233 17.58 0.87 8.12
C GLU A 233 17.92 -0.20 7.07
N GLU A 234 17.47 -0.02 5.83
CA GLU A 234 17.71 -0.96 4.72
C GLU A 234 18.96 -0.59 3.87
N GLY A 235 19.60 0.54 4.14
CA GLY A 235 20.78 1.00 3.39
C GLY A 235 20.48 1.45 1.96
N ILE A 236 19.32 2.06 1.73
CA ILE A 236 18.85 2.54 0.42
C ILE A 236 19.11 4.04 0.31
N TYR A 237 19.64 4.45 -0.82
CA TYR A 237 19.78 5.84 -1.21
C TYR A 237 18.62 6.22 -2.14
N LEU A 238 17.91 7.27 -1.75
CA LEU A 238 16.75 7.78 -2.47
C LEU A 238 16.97 9.28 -2.70
N ASP A 239 16.83 9.72 -3.94
CA ASP A 239 16.92 11.13 -4.29
C ASP A 239 15.73 11.91 -3.71
N ASP A 240 15.91 13.19 -3.37
CA ASP A 240 14.84 14.03 -2.82
C ASP A 240 13.63 14.13 -3.77
N GLU A 241 13.89 14.17 -5.08
CA GLU A 241 12.85 14.11 -6.12
C GLU A 241 12.07 12.79 -6.03
N ALA A 242 12.77 11.66 -5.87
CA ALA A 242 12.15 10.35 -5.73
C ALA A 242 11.30 10.24 -4.45
N VAL A 243 11.67 10.91 -3.35
CA VAL A 243 10.85 10.97 -2.12
C VAL A 243 9.54 11.70 -2.41
N SER A 244 9.63 12.86 -3.08
CA SER A 244 8.45 13.65 -3.47
C SER A 244 7.55 12.87 -4.42
N THR A 245 8.12 12.27 -5.48
CA THR A 245 7.40 11.40 -6.42
C THR A 245 6.69 10.26 -5.70
N LEU A 246 7.34 9.59 -4.75
CA LEU A 246 6.73 8.52 -3.97
C LEU A 246 5.56 9.02 -3.12
N GLY A 247 5.66 10.24 -2.57
CA GLY A 247 4.60 10.90 -1.83
C GLY A 247 3.37 11.15 -2.69
N THR A 248 3.55 11.77 -3.86
CA THR A 248 2.49 12.06 -4.83
C THR A 248 1.84 10.78 -5.33
N ILE A 249 2.64 9.79 -5.72
CA ILE A 249 2.15 8.48 -6.18
C ILE A 249 1.33 7.80 -5.08
N SER A 250 1.71 7.92 -3.81
CA SER A 250 1.06 7.17 -2.74
C SER A 250 -0.23 7.83 -2.21
N GLN A 251 -0.49 9.09 -2.54
CA GLN A 251 -1.70 9.84 -2.14
C GLN A 251 -2.06 9.69 -0.64
N GLY A 252 -1.04 9.66 0.23
CA GLY A 252 -1.20 9.51 1.67
C GLY A 252 -1.39 8.07 2.19
N ASP A 253 -1.28 7.05 1.33
CA ASP A 253 -1.23 5.62 1.70
C ASP A 253 0.22 5.16 1.93
N LEU A 254 0.60 5.02 3.20
CA LEU A 254 1.95 4.59 3.57
C LEU A 254 2.22 3.11 3.22
N ARG A 255 1.20 2.25 3.20
CA ARG A 255 1.37 0.84 2.83
C ARG A 255 1.79 0.73 1.37
N ARG A 256 1.11 1.49 0.51
CA ARG A 256 1.42 1.60 -0.93
C ARG A 256 2.84 2.15 -1.13
N ALA A 257 3.19 3.23 -0.44
CA ALA A 257 4.53 3.81 -0.49
C ALA A 257 5.64 2.80 -0.14
N ILE A 258 5.48 2.08 0.97
CA ILE A 258 6.46 1.06 1.41
C ILE A 258 6.53 -0.11 0.42
N THR A 259 5.39 -0.51 -0.15
CA THR A 259 5.34 -1.60 -1.12
C THR A 259 6.08 -1.23 -2.41
N TYR A 260 5.88 -0.03 -2.93
CA TYR A 260 6.61 0.45 -4.11
C TYR A 260 8.10 0.62 -3.83
N LEU A 261 8.46 1.18 -2.67
CA LEU A 261 9.85 1.28 -2.26
C LEU A 261 10.53 -0.09 -2.19
N GLN A 262 9.86 -1.09 -1.61
CA GLN A 262 10.36 -2.46 -1.54
C GLN A 262 10.48 -3.10 -2.93
N GLY A 263 9.51 -2.86 -3.81
CA GLY A 263 9.57 -3.32 -5.21
C GLY A 263 10.76 -2.72 -5.95
N ALA A 264 10.92 -1.40 -5.89
CA ALA A 264 12.01 -0.68 -6.53
C ALA A 264 13.38 -1.11 -5.98
N ALA A 265 13.53 -1.27 -4.67
CA ALA A 265 14.78 -1.73 -4.07
C ALA A 265 15.16 -3.16 -4.51
N ARG A 266 14.18 -4.03 -4.75
CA ARG A 266 14.42 -5.40 -5.23
C ARG A 266 14.81 -5.44 -6.71
N LEU A 267 14.33 -4.49 -7.51
CA LEU A 267 14.59 -4.44 -8.95
C LEU A 267 15.88 -3.69 -9.28
N TYR A 268 16.10 -2.54 -8.66
CA TYR A 268 17.17 -1.60 -9.00
C TYR A 268 18.31 -1.55 -7.97
N GLY A 269 18.14 -2.24 -6.83
CA GLY A 269 19.14 -2.32 -5.77
C GLY A 269 19.11 -1.11 -4.82
N SER A 270 20.29 -0.60 -4.47
CA SER A 270 20.44 0.37 -3.37
C SER A 270 20.29 1.83 -3.79
N SER A 271 20.27 2.17 -5.07
CA SER A 271 20.08 3.54 -5.57
C SER A 271 18.82 3.62 -6.41
N ILE A 272 17.82 4.39 -5.97
CA ILE A 272 16.49 4.45 -6.62
C ILE A 272 16.23 5.88 -7.11
N SER A 273 15.91 6.02 -8.41
CA SER A 273 15.54 7.29 -9.05
C SER A 273 14.01 7.47 -9.12
N SER A 274 13.55 8.68 -9.50
CA SER A 274 12.12 8.98 -9.69
C SER A 274 11.49 8.12 -10.79
N ASN A 275 12.21 7.91 -11.91
CA ASN A 275 11.76 7.06 -13.02
C ASN A 275 11.58 5.59 -12.62
N ASP A 276 12.46 5.07 -11.76
CA ASP A 276 12.36 3.69 -11.26
C ASP A 276 11.07 3.49 -10.45
N LEU A 277 10.68 4.49 -9.65
CA LEU A 277 9.45 4.46 -8.88
C LEU A 277 8.21 4.54 -9.77
N ILE A 278 8.23 5.37 -10.81
CA ILE A 278 7.12 5.47 -11.78
C ILE A 278 6.89 4.11 -12.45
N ASN A 279 7.97 3.47 -12.93
CA ASN A 279 7.90 2.15 -13.56
C ASN A 279 7.33 1.06 -12.63
N VAL A 280 7.69 1.08 -11.35
CA VAL A 280 7.18 0.11 -10.36
C VAL A 280 5.74 0.39 -9.95
N SER A 281 5.35 1.66 -9.92
CA SER A 281 4.02 2.08 -9.47
C SER A 281 2.91 1.82 -10.49
N GLY A 282 3.26 1.63 -11.77
CA GLY A 282 2.29 1.52 -12.86
C GLY A 282 1.58 2.84 -13.19
N VAL A 283 2.11 3.96 -12.69
CA VAL A 283 1.64 5.30 -13.02
C VAL A 283 2.09 5.67 -14.42
N VAL A 284 1.22 6.30 -15.20
CA VAL A 284 1.56 6.71 -16.56
C VAL A 284 2.52 7.91 -16.49
N PRO A 285 3.65 7.89 -17.21
CA PRO A 285 4.55 9.03 -17.28
C PRO A 285 3.83 10.30 -17.73
N GLN A 286 4.09 11.42 -17.06
CA GLN A 286 3.41 12.69 -17.34
C GLN A 286 3.54 13.13 -18.82
N SER A 287 4.69 12.85 -19.43
CA SER A 287 4.92 13.11 -20.86
C SER A 287 3.90 12.44 -21.80
N VAL A 288 3.42 11.23 -21.46
CA VAL A 288 2.43 10.49 -22.25
C VAL A 288 1.05 11.12 -22.07
N VAL A 289 0.68 11.48 -20.83
CA VAL A 289 -0.59 12.16 -20.53
C VAL A 289 -0.68 13.51 -21.24
N GLU A 290 0.39 14.31 -21.19
CA GLU A 290 0.48 15.60 -21.87
C GLU A 290 0.44 15.45 -23.39
N SER A 291 1.13 14.44 -23.94
CA SER A 291 1.11 14.16 -25.39
C SER A 291 -0.29 13.77 -25.87
N PHE A 292 -0.99 12.93 -25.11
CA PHE A 292 -2.38 12.57 -25.38
C PHE A 292 -3.31 13.79 -25.34
N PHE A 293 -3.18 14.62 -24.31
CA PHE A 293 -3.99 15.84 -24.17
C PHE A 293 -3.70 16.85 -25.27
N ALA A 294 -2.44 17.03 -25.66
CA ALA A 294 -2.04 17.87 -26.78
C ALA A 294 -2.58 17.34 -28.12
N ALA A 295 -2.59 16.02 -28.33
CA ALA A 295 -3.20 15.41 -29.51
C ALA A 295 -4.70 15.71 -29.57
N CYS A 296 -5.41 15.63 -28.44
CA CYS A 296 -6.83 16.00 -28.34
C CYS A 296 -7.06 17.50 -28.61
N LYS A 297 -6.21 18.39 -28.08
CA LYS A 297 -6.27 19.84 -28.35
C LYS A 297 -6.09 20.19 -29.83
N SER A 298 -5.30 19.39 -30.56
CA SER A 298 -5.05 19.63 -31.99
C SER A 298 -6.27 19.42 -32.89
N GLY A 299 -7.35 18.80 -32.39
CA GLY A 299 -8.58 18.51 -33.15
C GLY A 299 -8.44 17.42 -34.21
N ASN A 300 -7.27 16.80 -34.36
CA ASN A 300 -7.04 15.74 -35.33
C ASN A 300 -7.31 14.36 -34.71
N PHE A 301 -8.41 13.73 -35.12
CA PHE A 301 -8.82 12.42 -34.64
C PHE A 301 -7.77 11.32 -34.91
N ASP A 302 -7.11 11.32 -36.07
CA ASP A 302 -6.11 10.31 -36.41
C ASP A 302 -4.91 10.37 -35.47
N LYS A 303 -4.50 11.59 -35.08
CA LYS A 303 -3.43 11.78 -34.09
C LYS A 303 -3.85 11.28 -32.71
N ALA A 304 -5.05 11.64 -32.27
CA ALA A 304 -5.57 11.18 -30.98
C ALA A 304 -5.69 9.65 -30.95
N ASN A 305 -6.22 9.03 -32.01
CA ASN A 305 -6.31 7.58 -32.14
C ASN A 305 -4.93 6.91 -32.13
N LYS A 306 -3.92 7.53 -32.73
CA LYS A 306 -2.54 7.02 -32.66
C LYS A 306 -2.02 7.01 -31.22
N GLU A 307 -2.25 8.08 -30.46
CA GLU A 307 -1.86 8.12 -29.04
C GLU A 307 -2.63 7.12 -28.19
N VAL A 308 -3.94 6.92 -28.44
CA VAL A 308 -4.72 5.84 -27.81
C VAL A 308 -4.05 4.48 -28.06
N ASN A 309 -3.69 4.18 -29.31
CA ASN A 309 -3.03 2.93 -29.66
C ASN A 309 -1.66 2.78 -28.98
N ASN A 310 -0.89 3.86 -28.83
CA ASN A 310 0.39 3.84 -28.12
C ASN A 310 0.18 3.47 -26.64
N VAL A 311 -0.77 4.13 -25.96
CA VAL A 311 -1.07 3.87 -24.54
C VAL A 311 -1.47 2.41 -24.30
N ILE A 312 -2.33 1.85 -25.17
CA ILE A 312 -2.76 0.46 -25.08
C ILE A 312 -1.63 -0.51 -25.43
N SER A 313 -0.80 -0.20 -26.43
CA SER A 313 0.33 -1.05 -26.84
C SER A 313 1.43 -1.12 -25.78
N ASP A 314 1.65 -0.01 -25.06
CA ASP A 314 2.58 0.06 -23.93
C ASP A 314 2.01 -0.61 -22.66
N GLY A 315 0.72 -0.94 -22.65
CA GLY A 315 0.06 -1.69 -21.57
C GLY A 315 -0.22 -0.86 -20.32
N TYR A 316 -0.37 0.46 -20.46
CA TYR A 316 -0.73 1.33 -19.34
C TYR A 316 -2.20 1.14 -18.92
N PRO A 317 -2.51 1.06 -17.61
CA PRO A 317 -3.89 0.97 -17.15
C PRO A 317 -4.69 2.20 -17.53
N VAL A 318 -5.77 2.02 -18.30
CA VAL A 318 -6.60 3.15 -18.76
C VAL A 318 -7.27 3.86 -17.59
N SER A 319 -7.66 3.15 -16.53
CA SER A 319 -8.20 3.77 -15.30
C SER A 319 -7.23 4.79 -14.66
N GLN A 320 -5.93 4.47 -14.68
CA GLN A 320 -4.90 5.37 -14.17
C GLN A 320 -4.68 6.56 -15.13
N MET A 321 -4.68 6.30 -16.44
CA MET A 321 -4.62 7.34 -17.48
C MET A 321 -5.77 8.34 -17.33
N VAL A 322 -7.00 7.86 -17.14
CA VAL A 322 -8.20 8.70 -16.96
C VAL A 322 -8.09 9.54 -15.69
N SER A 323 -7.61 8.96 -14.58
CA SER A 323 -7.40 9.68 -13.32
C SER A 323 -6.37 10.80 -13.47
N GLN A 324 -5.22 10.54 -14.09
CA GLN A 324 -4.18 11.56 -14.30
C GLN A 324 -4.60 12.62 -15.32
N LEU A 325 -5.32 12.22 -16.37
CA LEU A 325 -5.86 13.15 -17.35
C LEU A 325 -6.90 14.09 -16.72
N PHE A 326 -7.67 13.61 -15.75
CA PHE A 326 -8.64 14.44 -15.04
C PHE A 326 -7.94 15.59 -14.30
N ASP A 327 -6.86 15.30 -13.57
CA ASP A 327 -6.08 16.33 -12.87
C ASP A 327 -5.53 17.38 -13.85
N VAL A 328 -4.97 16.94 -14.99
CA VAL A 328 -4.46 17.84 -16.05
C VAL A 328 -5.57 18.71 -16.64
N VAL A 329 -6.76 18.17 -16.88
CA VAL A 329 -7.90 18.92 -17.43
C VAL A 329 -8.43 19.96 -16.42
N VAL A 330 -8.48 19.61 -15.14
CA VAL A 330 -8.96 20.51 -14.09
C VAL A 330 -8.00 21.68 -13.88
N GLU A 331 -6.69 21.42 -13.86
CA GLU A 331 -5.64 22.42 -13.69
C GLU A 331 -5.38 23.27 -14.95
N ALA A 332 -5.86 22.87 -16.12
CA ALA A 332 -5.66 23.60 -17.37
C ALA A 332 -6.36 24.98 -17.38
N ASP A 333 -5.61 26.07 -17.43
CA ASP A 333 -6.15 27.44 -17.47
C ASP A 333 -6.71 27.85 -18.85
N ASP A 334 -6.40 27.09 -19.91
CA ASP A 334 -6.73 27.43 -21.29
C ASP A 334 -8.10 26.91 -21.76
N ILE A 335 -8.89 26.33 -20.85
CA ILE A 335 -10.19 25.72 -21.11
C ILE A 335 -11.27 26.42 -20.28
N SER A 336 -12.42 26.72 -20.88
CA SER A 336 -13.52 27.34 -20.15
C SER A 336 -14.19 26.39 -19.17
N ASP A 337 -14.83 26.91 -18.12
CA ASP A 337 -15.52 26.09 -17.11
C ASP A 337 -16.61 25.20 -17.73
N GLU A 338 -17.30 25.67 -18.78
CA GLU A 338 -18.29 24.88 -19.50
C GLU A 338 -17.65 23.70 -20.23
N GLN A 339 -16.52 23.93 -20.89
CA GLN A 339 -15.77 22.88 -21.59
C GLN A 339 -15.20 21.86 -20.59
N LYS A 340 -14.64 22.32 -19.46
CA LYS A 340 -14.20 21.44 -18.36
C LYS A 340 -15.35 20.58 -17.85
N ALA A 341 -16.51 21.18 -17.59
CA ALA A 341 -17.68 20.46 -17.09
C ALA A 341 -18.15 19.35 -18.04
N ARG A 342 -18.17 19.62 -19.36
CA ARG A 342 -18.52 18.63 -20.38
C ARG A 342 -17.52 17.47 -20.42
N ILE A 343 -16.22 17.77 -20.39
CA ILE A 343 -15.16 16.75 -20.38
C ILE A 343 -15.27 15.88 -19.13
N CYS A 344 -15.34 16.49 -17.94
CA CYS A 344 -15.41 15.77 -16.68
C CYS A 344 -16.67 14.89 -16.57
N LYS A 345 -17.81 15.34 -17.10
CA LYS A 345 -19.04 14.52 -17.16
C LYS A 345 -18.81 13.25 -17.97
N ASN A 346 -18.17 13.34 -19.13
CA ASN A 346 -17.87 12.17 -19.96
C ASN A 346 -16.87 11.23 -19.29
N MET A 347 -15.80 11.79 -18.71
CA MET A 347 -14.79 11.00 -17.98
C MET A 347 -15.41 10.19 -16.84
N GLY A 348 -16.40 10.74 -16.12
CA GLY A 348 -17.12 10.00 -15.09
C GLY A 348 -17.99 8.85 -15.62
N SER A 349 -18.60 9.01 -16.80
CA SER A 349 -19.33 7.91 -17.46
C SER A 349 -18.37 6.80 -17.91
N VAL A 350 -17.23 7.19 -18.47
CA VAL A 350 -16.20 6.24 -18.92
C VAL A 350 -15.55 5.51 -17.75
N ASP A 351 -15.23 6.20 -16.65
CA ASP A 351 -14.70 5.58 -15.43
C ASP A 351 -15.64 4.49 -14.90
N LYS A 352 -16.95 4.78 -14.86
CA LYS A 352 -17.95 3.76 -14.53
C LYS A 352 -17.94 2.58 -15.50
N CYS A 353 -17.90 2.83 -16.82
CA CYS A 353 -17.85 1.76 -17.81
C CYS A 353 -16.59 0.88 -17.66
N LEU A 354 -15.45 1.48 -17.33
CA LEU A 354 -14.21 0.74 -17.05
C LEU A 354 -14.38 -0.16 -15.81
N VAL A 355 -15.02 0.35 -14.74
CA VAL A 355 -15.33 -0.44 -13.54
C VAL A 355 -16.30 -1.60 -13.86
N ASP A 356 -17.26 -1.38 -14.76
CA ASP A 356 -18.20 -2.41 -15.23
C ASP A 356 -17.56 -3.42 -16.20
N GLY A 357 -16.27 -3.25 -16.55
CA GLY A 357 -15.50 -4.17 -17.40
C GLY A 357 -15.64 -3.91 -18.90
N ALA A 358 -15.90 -2.67 -19.31
CA ALA A 358 -15.91 -2.28 -20.72
C ALA A 358 -14.51 -2.31 -21.36
N ASP A 359 -14.48 -2.31 -22.69
CA ASP A 359 -13.24 -2.31 -23.48
C ASP A 359 -12.45 -1.01 -23.31
N GLU A 360 -11.21 -1.13 -22.83
CA GLU A 360 -10.31 -0.02 -22.50
C GLU A 360 -10.00 0.88 -23.70
N TYR A 361 -9.81 0.30 -24.88
CA TYR A 361 -9.49 1.04 -26.09
C TYR A 361 -10.67 1.93 -26.52
N LEU A 362 -11.88 1.36 -26.57
CA LEU A 362 -13.08 2.11 -26.93
C LEU A 362 -13.39 3.22 -25.93
N GLN A 363 -13.20 2.96 -24.63
CA GLN A 363 -13.40 3.94 -23.58
C GLN A 363 -12.41 5.12 -23.69
N LEU A 364 -11.12 4.85 -23.92
CA LEU A 364 -10.12 5.91 -24.05
C LEU A 364 -10.33 6.73 -25.34
N LEU A 365 -10.75 6.07 -26.43
CA LEU A 365 -11.09 6.73 -27.69
C LEU A 365 -12.33 7.63 -27.57
N ASP A 366 -13.32 7.22 -26.78
CA ASP A 366 -14.49 8.04 -26.47
C ASP A 366 -14.10 9.31 -25.70
N ILE A 367 -13.21 9.20 -24.71
CA ILE A 367 -12.66 10.36 -24.00
C ILE A 367 -11.96 11.31 -24.98
N ALA A 368 -11.07 10.80 -25.83
CA ALA A 368 -10.36 11.60 -26.83
C ALA A 368 -11.35 12.36 -27.74
N SER A 369 -12.38 11.65 -28.22
CA SER A 369 -13.41 12.21 -29.10
C SER A 369 -14.22 13.31 -28.41
N ASN A 370 -14.61 13.10 -27.15
CA ASN A 370 -15.38 14.08 -26.38
C ASN A 370 -14.55 15.30 -26.00
N ILE A 371 -13.25 15.16 -25.71
CA ILE A 371 -12.35 16.30 -25.51
C ILE A 371 -12.26 17.13 -26.79
N ILE A 372 -12.07 16.50 -27.95
CA ILE A 372 -12.03 17.21 -29.24
C ILE A 372 -13.33 17.98 -29.48
N LYS A 373 -14.49 17.35 -29.28
CA LYS A 373 -15.82 17.97 -29.42
C LYS A 373 -16.02 19.15 -28.48
N ALA A 374 -15.67 18.99 -27.21
CA ALA A 374 -15.82 20.02 -26.19
C ALA A 374 -14.94 21.25 -26.49
N LEU A 375 -13.68 21.04 -26.86
CA LEU A 375 -12.74 22.12 -27.15
C LEU A 375 -13.11 22.90 -28.42
N HIS A 376 -13.71 22.24 -29.42
CA HIS A 376 -14.14 22.87 -30.67
C HIS A 376 -15.58 23.39 -30.64
N ASN A 377 -16.23 23.40 -29.45
CA ASN A 377 -17.62 23.83 -29.25
C ASN A 377 -18.61 23.19 -30.24
N MET A 378 -18.38 21.91 -30.58
CA MET A 378 -19.35 21.19 -31.41
C MET A 378 -20.66 21.02 -30.61
N PRO A 379 -21.83 21.18 -31.25
CA PRO A 379 -23.11 20.97 -30.58
C PRO A 379 -23.20 19.52 -30.08
N GLU A 380 -23.73 19.34 -28.87
CA GLU A 380 -24.13 18.01 -28.39
C GLU A 380 -25.18 17.47 -29.37
N GLU A 381 -24.92 16.32 -29.99
CA GLU A 381 -26.01 15.55 -30.57
C GLU A 381 -26.94 15.19 -29.41
N PHE A 382 -28.17 15.69 -29.50
CA PHE A 382 -29.23 15.50 -28.51
C PHE A 382 -29.23 14.07 -27.98
N THR A 383 -29.16 13.96 -26.66
CA THR A 383 -29.46 12.73 -25.91
C THR A 383 -30.77 12.14 -26.42
N TYR A 384 -30.73 10.91 -26.92
CA TYR A 384 -31.94 10.10 -27.07
C TYR A 384 -32.51 9.88 -25.66
N GLU A 385 -33.58 10.61 -25.33
CA GLU A 385 -34.50 10.19 -24.28
C GLU A 385 -35.08 8.84 -24.69
N CYS A 386 -34.85 7.81 -23.87
CA CYS A 386 -35.58 6.55 -23.88
C CYS A 386 -35.92 6.16 -22.45
#